data_AF-A0A7C2WX05-F1
#
_entry.id   AF-A0A7C2WX05-F1
#
_cell.length_a   1.000
_cell.length_b   1.000
_cell.length_c   1.000
_cell.angle_alpha   90.00
_cell.angle_beta   90.00
_cell.angle_gamma   90.00
#
_symmetry.space_group_name_H-M   'P 1'
#
loop_
_entity.id
_entity.type
_entity.pdbx_description
1 polymer ?
#
loop_
_entity_poly.entity_id
_entity_poly.type
_entity_poly.pdbx_seq_one_letter_code
_entity_poly.pdbx_strand_id
1 'polypeptide(L)'
;MSEGLRKKKGKKRKSFGQSLVEFTVLLPILVMMISGLIEFGFLLNYYLDLVDAAREAARFAADDDPLIRGGMFDGDTDDTFYQLAQKMTLDSINIGSGGQIKLDTANNDDIVISTFSVMSGLVDRRFPDGAPSGLSYAGNQSSKFTDAMINSMLNPAAPNAGIVLIEIYFEYHMVLGLPWIKMFVPDPVMLHAYSMMPNSAVEPTPTPP
;
A
#
# COMPACT_ATOMS: atom_id res chain seq x y z
N MET A 1 -55.02 67.36 -33.08
CA MET A 1 -55.03 65.92 -33.42
C MET A 1 -53.62 65.40 -33.22
N SER A 2 -53.49 64.39 -32.36
CA SER A 2 -52.33 63.52 -32.08
C SER A 2 -51.03 64.14 -31.55
N GLU A 3 -50.79 63.87 -30.26
CA GLU A 3 -49.49 63.79 -29.61
C GLU A 3 -48.50 62.90 -30.37
N GLY A 4 -47.21 63.23 -30.26
CA GLY A 4 -46.09 62.38 -30.63
C GLY A 4 -45.08 62.30 -29.49
N LEU A 5 -45.36 61.49 -28.46
CA LEU A 5 -44.44 61.24 -27.35
C LEU A 5 -43.22 60.42 -27.80
N ARG A 6 -42.06 61.07 -27.80
CA ARG A 6 -40.76 60.45 -28.08
C ARG A 6 -40.26 59.69 -26.83
N LYS A 7 -40.49 58.38 -26.77
CA LYS A 7 -39.96 57.48 -25.73
C LYS A 7 -38.42 57.45 -25.75
N LYS A 8 -37.77 58.00 -24.72
CA LYS A 8 -36.33 57.77 -24.45
C LYS A 8 -36.13 56.32 -24.01
N LYS A 9 -35.41 55.52 -24.80
CA LYS A 9 -34.94 54.17 -24.42
C LYS A 9 -33.93 54.28 -23.27
N GLY A 10 -34.30 53.78 -22.09
CA GLY A 10 -33.41 53.66 -20.94
C GLY A 10 -32.24 52.71 -21.23
N LYS A 11 -31.02 53.15 -20.93
CA LYS A 11 -29.78 52.38 -21.09
C LYS A 11 -29.79 51.25 -20.04
N LYS A 12 -29.91 49.98 -20.44
CA LYS A 12 -29.78 48.82 -19.54
C LYS A 12 -28.40 48.91 -18.86
N ARG A 13 -28.39 49.10 -17.53
CA ARG A 13 -27.15 49.04 -16.73
C ARG A 13 -26.61 47.62 -16.86
N LYS A 14 -25.37 47.48 -17.33
CA LYS A 14 -24.69 46.18 -17.41
C LYS A 14 -24.49 45.65 -15.99
N SER A 15 -24.92 44.41 -15.79
CA SER A 15 -24.97 43.69 -14.51
C SER A 15 -23.58 43.33 -14.01
N PHE A 16 -22.92 44.24 -13.29
CA PHE A 16 -21.65 43.94 -12.63
C PHE A 16 -21.82 43.00 -11.41
N GLY A 17 -23.04 42.87 -10.87
CA GLY A 17 -23.31 42.02 -9.70
C GLY A 17 -23.54 40.55 -10.03
N GLN A 18 -23.97 40.20 -11.24
CA GLN A 18 -24.33 38.83 -11.57
C GLN A 18 -23.10 37.90 -11.64
N SER A 19 -22.00 38.34 -12.25
CA SER A 19 -20.77 37.53 -12.31
C SER A 19 -20.14 37.30 -10.92
N LEU A 20 -20.29 38.25 -10.00
CA LEU A 20 -19.83 38.07 -8.61
C LEU A 20 -20.68 37.03 -7.86
N VAL A 21 -21.99 37.01 -8.11
CA VAL A 21 -22.91 36.02 -7.53
C VAL A 21 -22.63 34.63 -8.11
N GLU A 22 -22.45 34.51 -9.41
CA GLU A 22 -22.09 33.24 -10.07
C GLU A 22 -20.76 32.69 -9.54
N PHE A 23 -19.74 33.55 -9.39
CA PHE A 23 -18.46 33.15 -8.81
C PHE A 23 -18.57 32.70 -7.35
N THR A 24 -19.35 33.42 -6.53
CA THR A 24 -19.55 33.09 -5.11
C THR A 24 -20.18 31.70 -4.93
N VAL A 25 -21.05 31.29 -5.86
CA VAL A 25 -21.67 29.95 -5.83
C VAL A 25 -20.72 28.85 -6.31
N LEU A 26 -19.84 29.14 -7.28
CA LEU A 26 -18.87 28.17 -7.80
C LEU A 26 -17.67 27.96 -6.88
N LEU A 27 -17.24 29.00 -6.17
CA LEU A 27 -16.09 28.97 -5.27
C LEU A 27 -16.11 27.82 -4.24
N PRO A 28 -17.20 27.58 -3.47
CA PRO A 28 -17.22 26.48 -2.50
C PRO A 28 -17.07 25.11 -3.17
N ILE A 29 -17.65 24.90 -4.36
CA ILE A 29 -17.50 23.66 -5.12
C ILE A 29 -16.04 23.47 -5.55
N LEU A 30 -15.42 24.54 -6.04
CA LEU A 30 -14.00 24.52 -6.41
C LEU A 30 -13.10 24.19 -5.22
N VAL A 31 -13.37 24.78 -4.05
CA VAL A 31 -12.62 24.49 -2.82
C VAL A 31 -12.82 23.04 -2.36
N MET A 32 -14.04 22.51 -2.42
CA MET A 32 -14.30 21.09 -2.13
C MET A 32 -13.50 20.18 -3.07
N MET A 33 -13.47 20.47 -4.38
CA MET A 33 -12.70 19.68 -5.34
C MET A 33 -11.19 19.75 -5.10
N ILE A 34 -10.64 20.95 -4.87
CA ILE A 34 -9.21 21.12 -4.61
C ILE A 34 -8.81 20.44 -3.30
N SER A 35 -9.61 20.57 -2.25
CA SER A 35 -9.34 19.89 -0.98
C SER A 35 -9.33 18.37 -1.10
N GLY A 36 -10.22 17.79 -1.92
CA GLY A 36 -10.20 16.36 -2.24
C GLY A 36 -8.91 15.94 -2.95
N LEU A 37 -8.43 16.75 -3.91
CA LEU A 37 -7.17 16.48 -4.60
C LEU A 37 -5.96 16.57 -3.65
N ILE A 38 -5.96 17.54 -2.72
CA ILE A 38 -4.90 17.69 -1.73
C ILE A 38 -4.87 16.49 -0.79
N GLU A 39 -6.02 16.07 -0.26
CA GLU A 39 -6.12 14.89 0.61
C GLU A 39 -5.64 13.62 -0.11
N PHE A 40 -6.07 13.44 -1.36
CA PHE A 40 -5.59 12.33 -2.18
C PHE A 40 -4.07 12.39 -2.41
N GLY A 41 -3.50 13.59 -2.58
CA GLY A 41 -2.06 13.79 -2.69
C GLY A 41 -1.31 13.33 -1.45
N PHE A 42 -1.83 13.62 -0.25
CA PHE A 42 -1.25 13.12 1.01
C PHE A 42 -1.35 11.60 1.10
N LEU A 43 -2.53 11.01 0.84
CA LEU A 43 -2.71 9.56 0.84
C LEU A 43 -1.74 8.87 -0.13
N LEU A 44 -1.60 9.40 -1.34
CA LEU A 44 -0.71 8.85 -2.35
C LEU A 44 0.76 8.94 -1.91
N ASN A 45 1.18 10.05 -1.30
CA ASN A 45 2.54 10.18 -0.78
C ASN A 45 2.84 9.11 0.28
N TYR A 46 1.94 8.92 1.25
CA TYR A 46 2.07 7.86 2.25
C TYR A 46 2.14 6.48 1.61
N TYR A 47 1.28 6.22 0.61
CA TYR A 47 1.28 4.94 -0.10
C TYR A 47 2.59 4.67 -0.85
N LEU A 48 3.17 5.68 -1.50
CA LEU A 48 4.45 5.55 -2.20
C LEU A 48 5.60 5.21 -1.24
N ASP A 49 5.64 5.85 -0.07
CA ASP A 49 6.65 5.56 0.96
C ASP A 49 6.54 4.10 1.44
N LEU A 50 5.32 3.58 1.62
CA LEU A 50 5.10 2.17 1.97
C LEU A 50 5.54 1.22 0.84
N VAL A 51 5.25 1.55 -0.41
CA VAL A 51 5.66 0.73 -1.58
C VAL A 51 7.18 0.68 -1.69
N ASP A 52 7.86 1.82 -1.55
CA ASP A 52 9.31 1.88 -1.62
C ASP A 52 9.96 1.12 -0.45
N ALA A 53 9.39 1.21 0.76
CA ALA A 53 9.84 0.43 1.90
C ALA A 53 9.67 -1.08 1.72
N ALA A 54 8.51 -1.53 1.18
CA ALA A 54 8.29 -2.94 0.89
C ALA A 54 9.32 -3.48 -0.12
N ARG A 55 9.66 -2.67 -1.13
CA ARG A 55 10.66 -3.05 -2.15
C ARG A 55 12.07 -3.16 -1.57
N GLU A 56 12.46 -2.21 -0.73
CA GLU A 56 13.79 -2.24 -0.12
C GLU A 56 13.92 -3.41 0.85
N ALA A 57 12.90 -3.67 1.67
CA ALA A 57 12.87 -4.83 2.56
C ALA A 57 12.87 -6.16 1.79
N ALA A 58 12.10 -6.27 0.70
CA ALA A 58 12.09 -7.48 -0.12
C ALA A 58 13.44 -7.73 -0.80
N ARG A 59 14.14 -6.66 -1.20
CA ARG A 59 15.49 -6.76 -1.74
C ARG A 59 16.49 -7.23 -0.70
N PHE A 60 16.43 -6.67 0.49
CA PHE A 60 17.25 -7.12 1.62
C PHE A 60 17.02 -8.60 1.92
N ALA A 61 15.75 -9.01 2.02
CA ALA A 61 15.36 -10.38 2.34
C ALA A 61 15.55 -11.36 1.17
N ALA A 62 15.74 -10.90 -0.06
CA ALA A 62 16.03 -11.75 -1.22
C ALA A 62 17.46 -12.28 -1.20
N ASP A 63 18.39 -11.53 -0.62
CA ASP A 63 19.81 -11.87 -0.53
C ASP A 63 20.16 -12.72 0.72
N ASP A 64 19.19 -13.00 1.59
CA ASP A 64 19.38 -13.70 2.87
C ASP A 64 18.66 -15.07 2.91
N ASP A 65 19.08 -15.96 3.81
CA ASP A 65 18.54 -17.33 3.94
C ASP A 65 17.50 -17.41 5.07
N PRO A 66 16.21 -17.65 4.76
CA PRO A 66 15.18 -17.78 5.79
C PRO A 66 15.16 -19.17 6.45
N LEU A 67 16.05 -20.07 6.05
CA LEU A 67 16.11 -21.44 6.54
C LEU A 67 17.41 -21.69 7.30
N ILE A 68 17.30 -22.37 8.44
CA ILE A 68 18.45 -22.88 9.18
C ILE A 68 19.08 -24.01 8.37
N ARG A 69 20.30 -23.78 7.89
CA ARG A 69 21.08 -24.78 7.15
C ARG A 69 22.19 -25.40 7.97
N GLY A 70 22.33 -26.73 7.88
CA GLY A 70 23.44 -27.47 8.51
C GLY A 70 23.32 -27.66 10.03
N GLY A 71 22.12 -27.46 10.59
CA GLY A 71 21.79 -27.77 11.99
C GLY A 71 21.20 -29.18 12.17
N MET A 72 20.79 -29.51 13.40
CA MET A 72 20.06 -30.76 13.70
C MET A 72 18.66 -30.81 13.03
N PHE A 73 18.14 -29.63 12.65
CA PHE A 73 16.86 -29.42 11.96
C PHE A 73 17.12 -28.62 10.67
N ASP A 74 17.70 -29.27 9.66
CA ASP A 74 17.96 -28.65 8.36
C ASP A 74 16.65 -28.28 7.65
N GLY A 75 16.50 -27.02 7.27
CA GLY A 75 15.30 -26.51 6.61
C GLY A 75 14.18 -26.04 7.56
N ASP A 76 14.48 -25.83 8.85
CA ASP A 76 13.59 -25.12 9.78
C ASP A 76 13.68 -23.60 9.58
N THR A 77 12.69 -22.87 10.08
CA THR A 77 12.61 -21.40 9.99
C THR A 77 13.72 -20.71 10.78
N ASP A 78 14.45 -19.76 10.16
CA ASP A 78 15.33 -18.83 10.90
C ASP A 78 14.57 -17.57 11.33
N ASP A 79 14.19 -17.50 12.61
CA ASP A 79 13.53 -16.34 13.20
C ASP A 79 14.33 -15.04 13.00
N THR A 80 15.66 -15.13 12.91
CA THR A 80 16.56 -13.97 12.74
C THR A 80 16.32 -13.27 11.41
N PHE A 81 16.16 -14.05 10.34
CA PHE A 81 15.83 -13.54 9.01
C PHE A 81 14.57 -12.67 9.05
N TYR A 82 13.49 -13.19 9.65
CA TYR A 82 12.21 -12.50 9.67
C TYR A 82 12.27 -11.24 10.54
N GLN A 83 12.93 -11.30 11.69
CA GLN A 83 13.14 -10.13 12.55
C GLN A 83 13.95 -9.03 11.85
N LEU A 84 15.00 -9.40 11.10
CA LEU A 84 15.81 -8.46 10.34
C LEU A 84 15.04 -7.85 9.18
N ALA A 85 14.26 -8.64 8.45
CA ALA A 85 13.42 -8.14 7.35
C ALA A 85 12.30 -7.21 7.87
N GLN A 86 11.67 -7.52 9.01
CA GLN A 86 10.71 -6.63 9.69
C GLN A 86 11.39 -5.34 10.12
N LYS A 87 12.57 -5.43 10.74
CA LYS A 87 13.36 -4.25 11.12
C LYS A 87 13.72 -3.38 9.92
N MET A 88 14.19 -3.99 8.82
CA MET A 88 14.52 -3.28 7.58
C MET A 88 13.30 -2.57 7.00
N THR A 89 12.12 -3.20 7.08
CA THR A 89 10.86 -2.59 6.67
C THR A 89 10.56 -1.35 7.52
N LEU A 90 10.61 -1.45 8.84
CA LEU A 90 10.38 -0.32 9.76
C LEU A 90 11.37 0.83 9.53
N ASP A 91 12.66 0.51 9.37
CA ASP A 91 13.70 1.50 9.12
C ASP A 91 13.46 2.21 7.78
N SER A 92 13.10 1.46 6.72
CA SER A 92 12.81 2.00 5.39
C SER A 92 11.59 2.90 5.37
N ILE A 93 10.52 2.54 6.11
CA ILE A 93 9.33 3.38 6.29
C ILE A 93 9.69 4.69 6.99
N ASN A 94 10.46 4.61 8.07
CA ASN A 94 10.85 5.78 8.85
C ASN A 94 11.75 6.73 8.03
N ILE A 95 12.70 6.19 7.27
CA ILE A 95 13.61 6.97 6.42
C ILE A 95 12.85 7.58 5.23
N GLY A 96 12.06 6.77 4.51
CA GLY A 96 11.33 7.19 3.31
C GLY A 96 10.31 8.28 3.61
N SER A 97 9.54 8.13 4.69
CA SER A 97 8.53 9.11 5.10
C SER A 97 9.07 10.32 5.88
N GLY A 98 10.37 10.34 6.19
CA GLY A 98 10.95 11.36 7.08
C GLY A 98 10.35 11.35 8.49
N GLY A 99 9.93 10.19 8.97
CA GLY A 99 9.30 9.99 10.28
C GLY A 99 7.80 10.34 10.37
N GLN A 100 7.15 10.59 9.22
CA GLN A 100 5.71 10.86 9.16
C GLN A 100 4.87 9.60 9.35
N ILE A 101 5.37 8.44 8.92
CA ILE A 101 4.69 7.15 9.07
C ILE A 101 5.25 6.44 10.31
N LYS A 102 4.35 6.08 11.21
CA LYS A 102 4.63 5.25 12.39
C LYS A 102 3.56 4.19 12.48
N LEU A 103 3.95 2.92 12.40
CA LEU A 103 3.00 1.83 12.48
C LEU A 103 2.39 1.77 13.88
N ASP A 104 1.07 1.72 13.93
CA ASP A 104 0.30 1.42 15.13
C ASP A 104 0.14 -0.09 15.28
N THR A 105 1.22 -0.74 15.71
CA THR A 105 1.26 -2.18 15.91
C THR A 105 0.37 -2.66 17.05
N ALA A 106 -0.22 -1.77 17.83
CA ALA A 106 -1.16 -2.15 18.89
C ALA A 106 -2.59 -2.40 18.35
N ASN A 107 -2.88 -1.95 17.13
CA ASN A 107 -4.23 -2.00 16.56
C ASN A 107 -4.27 -2.82 15.26
N ASN A 108 -4.19 -2.18 14.09
CA ASN A 108 -4.43 -2.82 12.80
C ASN A 108 -3.21 -2.81 11.88
N ASP A 109 -2.20 -1.99 12.15
CA ASP A 109 -1.01 -1.91 11.30
C ASP A 109 -0.15 -3.15 11.50
N ASP A 110 0.52 -3.57 10.44
CA ASP A 110 1.31 -4.78 10.47
C ASP A 110 2.31 -4.88 9.31
N ILE A 111 3.29 -5.75 9.50
CA ILE A 111 4.20 -6.20 8.45
C ILE A 111 4.06 -7.73 8.41
N VAL A 112 3.72 -8.26 7.23
CA VAL A 112 3.60 -9.70 7.02
C VAL A 112 4.67 -10.15 6.03
N ILE A 113 5.45 -11.15 6.43
CA ILE A 113 6.53 -11.70 5.60
C ILE A 113 6.22 -13.14 5.27
N SER A 114 6.51 -13.55 4.04
CA SER A 114 6.40 -14.94 3.61
C SER A 114 7.49 -15.27 2.63
N THR A 115 7.98 -16.50 2.66
CA THR A 115 8.82 -17.02 1.59
C THR A 115 8.17 -18.28 1.01
N PHE A 116 8.30 -18.47 -0.31
CA PHE A 116 7.67 -19.56 -1.05
C PHE A 116 8.75 -20.33 -1.81
N SER A 117 8.79 -21.63 -1.60
CA SER A 117 9.47 -22.58 -2.47
C SER A 117 8.53 -22.94 -3.62
N VAL A 118 9.02 -22.83 -4.85
CA VAL A 118 8.29 -23.16 -6.08
C VAL A 118 8.97 -24.33 -6.75
N MET A 119 8.21 -25.39 -7.02
CA MET A 119 8.67 -26.57 -7.75
C MET A 119 7.72 -26.85 -8.90
N SER A 120 8.27 -27.02 -10.11
CA SER A 120 7.48 -27.34 -11.32
C SER A 120 6.30 -26.38 -11.57
N GLY A 121 6.51 -25.08 -11.32
CA GLY A 121 5.50 -24.04 -11.54
C GLY A 121 4.37 -23.98 -10.50
N LEU A 122 4.49 -24.68 -9.37
CA LEU A 122 3.56 -24.63 -8.24
C LEU A 122 4.30 -24.32 -6.94
N VAL A 123 3.62 -23.68 -5.99
CA VAL A 123 4.08 -23.53 -4.61
C VAL A 123 4.19 -24.94 -4.00
N ASP A 124 5.42 -25.31 -3.66
CA ASP A 124 5.76 -26.56 -2.98
C ASP A 124 5.63 -26.38 -1.46
N ARG A 125 6.18 -25.28 -0.94
CA ARG A 125 6.13 -24.95 0.50
C ARG A 125 6.12 -23.45 0.71
N ARG A 126 5.50 -23.02 1.81
CA ARG A 126 5.53 -21.65 2.31
C ARG A 126 6.18 -21.63 3.69
N PHE A 127 7.01 -20.63 3.92
CA PHE A 127 7.67 -20.38 5.20
C PHE A 127 7.28 -18.98 5.74
N PRO A 128 7.33 -18.79 7.08
CA PRO A 128 7.81 -19.75 8.05
C PRO A 128 6.83 -20.89 8.33
N ASP A 129 7.37 -22.03 8.77
CA ASP A 129 6.56 -23.19 9.09
C ASP A 129 5.64 -22.89 10.28
N GLY A 130 4.38 -23.32 10.20
CA GLY A 130 3.36 -22.99 11.19
C GLY A 130 2.72 -21.60 11.01
N ALA A 131 3.16 -20.81 10.03
CA ALA A 131 2.55 -19.55 9.64
C ALA A 131 2.03 -19.58 8.18
N PRO A 132 0.96 -20.36 7.88
CA PRO A 132 0.47 -20.56 6.51
C PRO A 132 -0.04 -19.28 5.84
N SER A 133 -0.30 -18.24 6.62
CA SER A 133 -0.68 -16.91 6.14
C SER A 133 0.43 -15.87 6.30
N GLY A 134 1.69 -16.32 6.39
CA GLY A 134 2.86 -15.47 6.62
C GLY A 134 3.06 -15.10 8.09
N LEU A 135 4.29 -14.69 8.40
CA LEU A 135 4.64 -14.22 9.72
C LEU A 135 4.26 -12.75 9.87
N SER A 136 3.29 -12.51 10.73
CA SER A 136 2.87 -11.18 11.16
C SER A 136 3.83 -10.64 12.23
N TYR A 137 4.19 -9.36 12.10
CA TYR A 137 5.05 -8.66 13.07
C TYR A 137 4.28 -8.32 14.34
N ALA A 138 3.03 -7.87 14.21
CA ALA A 138 2.23 -7.35 15.30
C ALA A 138 1.08 -8.29 15.75
N GLY A 139 0.80 -9.34 14.99
CA GLY A 139 -0.33 -10.24 15.19
C GLY A 139 -1.66 -9.73 14.65
N ASN A 140 -1.67 -8.64 13.88
CA ASN A 140 -2.89 -7.91 13.52
C ASN A 140 -3.45 -8.30 12.14
N GLN A 141 -2.58 -8.68 11.22
CA GLN A 141 -2.91 -8.98 9.83
C GLN A 141 -2.39 -10.35 9.42
N SER A 142 -2.85 -10.78 8.25
CA SER A 142 -2.43 -12.00 7.59
C SER A 142 -2.20 -11.69 6.12
N SER A 143 -1.32 -12.47 5.48
CA SER A 143 -0.99 -12.29 4.08
C SER A 143 -2.24 -12.34 3.20
N LYS A 144 -2.37 -11.39 2.28
CA LYS A 144 -3.41 -11.43 1.24
C LYS A 144 -3.08 -12.43 0.14
N PHE A 145 -1.83 -12.87 0.03
CA PHE A 145 -1.39 -13.80 -0.99
C PHE A 145 -1.48 -15.23 -0.46
N THR A 146 -2.53 -15.92 -0.90
CA THR A 146 -2.68 -17.35 -0.68
C THR A 146 -1.84 -18.14 -1.68
N ASP A 147 -1.51 -19.38 -1.37
CA ASP A 147 -0.76 -20.26 -2.27
C ASP A 147 -1.49 -20.47 -3.60
N ALA A 148 -2.83 -20.52 -3.58
CA ALA A 148 -3.65 -20.57 -4.78
C ALA A 148 -3.51 -19.31 -5.66
N MET A 149 -3.43 -18.14 -5.05
CA MET A 149 -3.18 -16.89 -5.77
C MET A 149 -1.78 -16.88 -6.37
N ILE A 150 -0.74 -17.28 -5.61
CA ILE A 150 0.62 -17.40 -6.14
C ILE A 150 0.67 -18.40 -7.30
N ASN A 151 0.05 -19.57 -7.17
CA ASN A 151 -0.04 -20.57 -8.25
C ASN A 151 -0.68 -20.00 -9.52
N SER A 152 -1.66 -19.11 -9.41
CA SER A 152 -2.27 -18.46 -10.58
C SER A 152 -1.38 -17.38 -11.23
N MET A 153 -0.36 -16.90 -10.51
CA MET A 153 0.62 -15.93 -11.01
C MET A 153 1.86 -16.62 -11.61
N LEU A 154 2.12 -17.88 -11.25
CA LEU A 154 3.27 -18.64 -11.72
C LEU A 154 3.06 -19.19 -13.13
N ASN A 155 4.14 -19.23 -13.91
CA ASN A 155 4.17 -19.94 -15.17
C ASN A 155 4.39 -21.44 -14.89
N PRO A 156 3.54 -22.36 -15.39
CA PRO A 156 3.74 -23.80 -15.22
C PRO A 156 5.07 -24.33 -15.76
N ALA A 157 5.70 -23.61 -16.69
CA ALA A 157 7.02 -23.93 -17.23
C ALA A 157 8.18 -23.23 -16.48
N ALA A 158 7.90 -22.54 -15.37
CA ALA A 158 8.94 -21.90 -14.57
C ALA A 158 9.87 -22.96 -13.96
N PRO A 159 11.19 -22.69 -13.92
CA PRO A 159 12.12 -23.52 -13.17
C PRO A 159 11.77 -23.49 -11.68
N ASN A 160 12.41 -24.39 -10.93
CA ASN A 160 12.40 -24.28 -9.48
C ASN A 160 12.92 -22.90 -9.09
N ALA A 161 12.26 -22.28 -8.12
CA ALA A 161 12.58 -20.94 -7.68
C ALA A 161 12.16 -20.76 -6.23
N GLY A 162 12.76 -19.78 -5.58
CA GLY A 162 12.25 -19.27 -4.32
C GLY A 162 11.79 -17.82 -4.46
N ILE A 163 10.81 -17.42 -3.66
CA ILE A 163 10.24 -16.07 -3.67
C ILE A 163 10.15 -15.58 -2.23
N VAL A 164 10.57 -14.36 -1.96
CA VAL A 164 10.23 -13.63 -0.74
C VAL A 164 9.14 -12.60 -1.03
N LEU A 165 8.18 -12.49 -0.12
CA LEU A 165 7.07 -11.55 -0.14
C LEU A 165 7.10 -10.73 1.14
N ILE A 166 7.10 -9.41 0.98
CA ILE A 166 6.90 -8.44 2.06
C ILE A 166 5.57 -7.73 1.82
N GLU A 167 4.72 -7.70 2.84
CA GLU A 167 3.47 -6.96 2.84
C GLU A 167 3.44 -5.98 4.02
N ILE A 168 2.95 -4.77 3.78
CA ILE A 168 2.81 -3.72 4.78
C ILE A 168 1.34 -3.29 4.80
N TYR A 169 0.79 -3.26 6.01
CA TYR A 169 -0.57 -2.82 6.31
C TYR A 169 -0.49 -1.57 7.16
N PHE A 170 -1.14 -0.50 6.71
CA PHE A 170 -1.09 0.79 7.38
C PHE A 170 -2.43 1.51 7.31
N GLU A 171 -2.99 1.89 8.45
CA GLU A 171 -4.19 2.70 8.57
C GLU A 171 -3.85 4.17 8.32
N TYR A 172 -4.14 4.63 7.11
CA TYR A 172 -4.04 6.04 6.77
C TYR A 172 -5.18 6.84 7.38
N HIS A 173 -4.82 7.72 8.31
CA HIS A 173 -5.71 8.75 8.84
C HIS A 173 -5.65 9.99 7.97
N MET A 174 -6.82 10.50 7.58
CA MET A 174 -6.90 11.67 6.71
C MET A 174 -6.24 12.90 7.35
N VAL A 175 -5.39 13.60 6.61
CA VAL A 175 -4.63 14.76 7.11
C VAL A 175 -5.55 15.96 7.26
N LEU A 176 -6.43 16.22 6.28
CA LEU A 176 -7.40 17.31 6.35
C LEU A 176 -8.70 16.89 7.06
N GLY A 177 -9.05 15.59 7.02
CA GLY A 177 -10.20 15.03 7.75
C GLY A 177 -11.57 15.67 7.41
N LEU A 178 -11.73 16.19 6.20
CA LEU A 178 -12.86 17.06 5.85
C LEU A 178 -14.19 16.28 5.73
N PRO A 179 -15.31 16.80 6.28
CA PRO A 179 -16.59 16.07 6.30
C PRO A 179 -17.11 15.65 4.93
N TRP A 180 -16.94 16.48 3.91
CA TRP A 180 -17.38 16.18 2.53
C TRP A 180 -16.49 15.16 1.81
N ILE A 181 -15.31 14.84 2.34
CA ILE A 181 -14.48 13.73 1.86
C ILE A 181 -14.90 12.46 2.60
N LYS A 182 -15.03 12.54 3.93
CA LYS A 182 -15.43 11.43 4.81
C LYS A 182 -16.81 10.86 4.54
N MET A 183 -17.68 11.60 3.85
CA MET A 183 -18.98 11.08 3.41
C MET A 183 -18.87 10.05 2.27
N PHE A 184 -17.75 10.01 1.55
CA PHE A 184 -17.52 9.10 0.43
C PHE A 184 -16.40 8.08 0.70
N VAL A 185 -15.44 8.43 1.55
CA VAL A 185 -14.27 7.60 1.86
C VAL A 185 -14.20 7.41 3.38
N PRO A 186 -14.05 6.17 3.90
CA PRO A 186 -13.88 5.94 5.32
C PRO A 186 -12.57 6.56 5.84
N ASP A 187 -12.50 6.78 7.15
CA ASP A 187 -11.31 7.29 7.82
C ASP A 187 -11.20 6.59 9.19
N PRO A 188 -10.19 5.71 9.41
CA PRO A 188 -9.02 5.48 8.55
C PRO A 188 -9.30 4.67 7.27
N VAL A 189 -8.35 4.73 6.33
CA VAL A 189 -8.28 3.87 5.14
C VAL A 189 -7.11 2.90 5.29
N MET A 190 -7.39 1.59 5.20
CA MET A 190 -6.32 0.58 5.20
C MET A 190 -5.55 0.60 3.87
N LEU A 191 -4.31 1.05 3.90
CA LEU A 191 -3.35 0.94 2.81
C LEU A 191 -2.65 -0.42 2.87
N HIS A 192 -2.43 -1.02 1.71
CA HIS A 192 -1.71 -2.28 1.58
C HIS A 192 -0.68 -2.17 0.47
N ALA A 193 0.59 -2.17 0.85
CA ALA A 193 1.73 -2.17 -0.05
C ALA A 193 2.43 -3.52 0.02
N TYR A 194 2.98 -4.00 -1.09
CA TYR A 194 3.70 -5.26 -1.11
C TYR A 194 4.81 -5.26 -2.15
N SER A 195 5.80 -6.13 -1.94
CA SER A 195 6.83 -6.43 -2.92
C SER A 195 7.21 -7.91 -2.87
N MET A 196 7.42 -8.49 -4.04
CA MET A 196 7.91 -9.86 -4.20
C MET A 196 9.24 -9.84 -4.94
N MET A 197 10.21 -10.63 -4.48
CA MET A 197 11.52 -10.76 -5.11
C MET A 197 11.98 -12.23 -5.11
N PRO A 198 12.80 -12.65 -6.09
CA PRO A 198 13.37 -13.99 -6.06
C PRO A 198 14.29 -14.14 -4.85
N ASN A 199 14.21 -15.26 -4.16
CA ASN A 199 15.12 -15.65 -3.09
C ASN A 199 15.63 -17.06 -3.41
N SER A 200 16.90 -17.20 -3.82
CA SER A 200 17.47 -18.49 -4.19
C SER A 200 17.68 -19.43 -3.01
N ALA A 201 17.72 -18.90 -1.79
CA ALA A 201 17.96 -19.70 -0.60
C ALA A 201 16.78 -20.65 -0.31
N VAL A 202 15.56 -20.31 -0.69
CA VAL A 202 14.37 -21.19 -0.57
C VAL A 202 14.04 -21.97 -1.84
N GLU A 203 14.98 -22.05 -2.79
CA GLU A 203 14.82 -22.94 -3.93
C GLU A 203 14.82 -24.41 -3.45
N PRO A 204 13.88 -25.25 -3.93
CA PRO A 204 13.87 -26.65 -3.55
C PRO A 204 15.15 -27.35 -4.02
N THR A 205 16.00 -27.76 -3.07
CA THR A 205 17.18 -28.56 -3.35
C THR A 205 16.77 -29.99 -3.72
N PRO A 206 17.40 -30.62 -4.73
CA PRO A 206 17.17 -32.03 -5.02
C PRO A 206 17.51 -32.87 -3.78
N THR A 207 16.56 -33.65 -3.29
CA THR A 207 16.83 -34.64 -2.25
C THR A 207 17.89 -35.61 -2.79
N PRO A 208 19.00 -35.87 -2.07
CA PRO A 208 19.94 -36.89 -2.49
C PRO A 208 19.23 -38.26 -2.58
N PRO A 209 19.54 -39.07 -3.61
CA PRO A 209 18.94 -40.40 -3.79
C PRO A 209 19.30 -41.39 -2.67
#